data_AF-S3V289-F1
#
_entry.id   AF-S3V289-F1
#
_cell.length_a   1.000
_cell.length_b   1.000
_cell.length_c   1.000
_cell.angle_alpha   90.00
_cell.angle_beta   90.00
_cell.angle_gamma   90.00
#
_symmetry.space_group_name_H-M   'P 1'
#
loop_
_entity.id
_entity.type
_entity.pdbx_description
1 polymer ?
#
loop_
_entity_poly.entity_id
_entity_poly.type
_entity_poly.pdbx_seq_one_letter_code
_entity_poly.pdbx_strand_id
1 'polypeptide(L)'
;MKAINSISKAVTGLFWLLWISFLFQILHFIPKYDEIIILFGWAILTAHVIETIIYAIRAPKRGGFKVSDAVQVFIFGVFHLIPVSFSNNK
;
A
#
# COMPACT_ATOMS: atom_id res chain seq x y z
N MET A 1 -14.10 0.12 12.96
CA MET A 1 -13.50 0.63 11.70
C MET A 1 -12.13 1.28 11.91
N LYS A 2 -11.96 2.27 12.80
CA LYS A 2 -10.66 2.97 12.99
C LYS A 2 -9.52 2.02 13.43
N ALA A 3 -9.74 1.18 14.43
CA ALA A 3 -8.72 0.25 14.94
C ALA A 3 -8.29 -0.79 13.88
N ILE A 4 -9.24 -1.37 13.15
CA ILE A 4 -8.95 -2.34 12.08
C ILE A 4 -8.10 -1.70 10.98
N ASN A 5 -8.44 -0.48 10.53
CA ASN A 5 -7.65 0.24 9.53
C ASN A 5 -6.23 0.54 10.03
N SER A 6 -6.08 0.98 11.28
CA SER A 6 -4.76 1.21 11.88
C SER A 6 -3.92 -0.07 11.96
N ILE A 7 -4.53 -1.19 12.34
CA ILE A 7 -3.84 -2.50 12.39
C ILE A 7 -3.43 -2.92 10.99
N SER A 8 -4.32 -2.84 10.00
CA SER A 8 -3.99 -3.16 8.60
C SER A 8 -2.82 -2.32 8.09
N LYS A 9 -2.82 -1.01 8.35
CA LYS A 9 -1.72 -0.12 7.97
C LYS A 9 -0.41 -0.47 8.67
N ALA A 10 -0.45 -0.82 9.95
CA ALA A 10 0.72 -1.26 10.69
C ALA A 10 1.29 -2.56 10.12
N VAL A 11 0.44 -3.55 9.84
CA VAL A 11 0.84 -4.82 9.23
C VAL A 11 1.43 -4.61 7.84
N THR A 12 0.81 -3.80 6.98
CA THR A 12 1.36 -3.48 5.65
C THR A 12 2.69 -2.74 5.75
N GLY A 13 2.83 -1.81 6.70
CA GLY A 13 4.10 -1.12 6.94
C GLY A 13 5.21 -2.07 7.40
N LEU A 14 4.91 -2.98 8.33
CA LEU A 14 5.86 -4.00 8.78
C LEU A 14 6.24 -4.96 7.65
N PHE A 15 5.29 -5.32 6.78
CA PHE A 15 5.56 -6.11 5.60
C PHE A 15 6.54 -5.42 4.65
N TRP A 16 6.34 -4.12 4.38
CA TRP A 16 7.28 -3.34 3.55
C TRP A 16 8.67 -3.30 4.16
N LEU A 17 8.78 -3.07 5.48
CA LEU A 17 10.07 -3.09 6.16
C LEU A 17 10.74 -4.45 6.02
N LEU A 18 10.02 -5.55 6.26
CA LEU A 18 10.55 -6.91 6.10
C LEU A 18 11.06 -7.14 4.67
N TRP A 19 10.24 -6.83 3.66
CA TRP A 19 10.57 -7.08 2.26
C TRP A 19 11.73 -6.21 1.77
N ILE A 20 11.76 -4.92 2.13
CA ILE A 20 12.86 -4.00 1.79
C ILE A 20 14.14 -4.44 2.49
N SER A 21 14.09 -4.74 3.78
CA SER A 21 15.26 -5.23 4.51
C SER A 21 15.82 -6.50 3.90
N PHE A 22 14.96 -7.38 3.37
CA PHE A 22 15.39 -8.56 2.64
C PHE A 22 16.07 -8.21 1.30
N LEU A 23 15.47 -7.34 0.48
CA LEU A 23 16.04 -6.91 -0.80
C LEU A 23 17.45 -6.30 -0.66
N PHE A 24 17.70 -5.60 0.45
CA PHE A 24 19.00 -4.99 0.76
C PHE A 24 19.91 -5.88 1.61
N GLN A 25 19.57 -7.15 1.83
CA GLN A 25 20.33 -8.12 2.63
C GLN A 25 20.60 -7.67 4.08
N ILE A 26 19.74 -6.82 4.64
CA ILE A 26 19.88 -6.28 6.00
C ILE A 26 19.41 -7.30 7.04
N LEU A 27 18.32 -8.04 6.76
CA LEU A 27 17.70 -8.98 7.69
C LEU A 27 17.38 -10.32 7.01
N HIS A 28 17.93 -11.40 7.54
CA HIS A 28 17.67 -12.79 7.10
C HIS A 28 17.25 -13.64 8.30
N PHE A 29 16.01 -13.46 8.77
CA PHE A 29 15.55 -14.13 9.99
C PHE A 29 15.27 -15.62 9.80
N ILE A 30 14.67 -16.01 8.66
CA ILE A 30 14.24 -17.39 8.42
C ILE A 30 14.45 -17.76 6.95
N PRO A 31 15.62 -18.32 6.59
CA PRO A 31 16.00 -18.60 5.20
C PRO A 31 14.98 -19.43 4.41
N LYS A 32 14.22 -20.29 5.10
CA LYS A 32 13.18 -21.13 4.50
C LYS A 32 12.05 -20.34 3.83
N TYR A 33 11.80 -19.10 4.25
CA TYR A 33 10.70 -18.28 3.74
C TYR A 33 11.17 -17.15 2.80
N ASP A 34 12.47 -17.04 2.53
CA ASP A 34 13.05 -15.95 1.75
C ASP A 34 12.40 -15.83 0.36
N GLU A 35 12.28 -16.94 -0.37
CA GLU A 35 11.66 -16.96 -1.70
C GLU A 35 10.19 -16.51 -1.67
N ILE A 36 9.46 -16.94 -0.64
CA ILE A 36 8.04 -16.59 -0.45
C ILE A 36 7.92 -15.09 -0.15
N ILE A 37 8.77 -14.55 0.74
CA ILE A 37 8.80 -13.14 1.08
C ILE A 37 9.06 -12.29 -0.18
N ILE A 38 10.05 -12.68 -1.00
CA ILE A 38 10.35 -11.99 -2.26
C ILE A 38 9.16 -12.02 -3.21
N LEU A 39 8.61 -13.20 -3.47
CA LEU A 39 7.53 -13.41 -4.41
C LEU A 39 6.28 -12.61 -4.02
N PHE A 40 5.88 -12.71 -2.75
CA PHE A 40 4.73 -11.95 -2.24
C PHE A 40 4.99 -10.45 -2.26
N GLY A 41 6.20 -9.98 -1.98
CA GLY A 41 6.50 -8.55 -2.06
C GLY A 41 6.40 -7.98 -3.47
N TRP A 42 6.88 -8.70 -4.49
CA TRP A 42 6.67 -8.29 -5.88
C TRP A 42 5.20 -8.35 -6.31
N ALA A 43 4.46 -9.38 -5.91
CA ALA A 43 3.04 -9.50 -6.20
C ALA A 43 2.23 -8.37 -5.55
N ILE A 44 2.51 -8.08 -4.27
CA ILE A 44 1.87 -7.01 -3.51
C ILE A 44 2.24 -5.64 -4.09
N LEU A 45 3.50 -5.40 -4.42
CA LEU A 45 3.93 -4.17 -5.09
C LEU A 45 3.20 -3.95 -6.42
N THR A 46 3.08 -5.01 -7.23
CA THR A 46 2.36 -4.95 -8.51
C THR A 46 0.90 -4.54 -8.28
N ALA A 47 0.22 -5.12 -7.30
CA ALA A 47 -1.15 -4.75 -6.95
C ALA A 47 -1.24 -3.27 -6.54
N HIS A 48 -0.32 -2.77 -5.71
CA HIS A 48 -0.30 -1.38 -5.27
C HIS A 48 -0.04 -0.42 -6.44
N VAL A 49 0.87 -0.75 -7.36
CA VAL A 49 1.11 0.03 -8.59
C VAL A 49 -0.16 0.12 -9.44
N ILE A 50 -0.83 -1.01 -9.68
CA ILE A 50 -2.09 -1.04 -10.44
C ILE A 50 -3.15 -0.17 -9.77
N GLU A 51 -3.29 -0.23 -8.44
CA GLU A 51 -4.23 0.59 -7.69
C GLU A 51 -3.90 2.09 -7.79
N THR A 52 -2.63 2.47 -7.67
CA THR A 52 -2.19 3.86 -7.83
C THR A 52 -2.45 4.38 -9.24
N ILE A 53 -2.27 3.55 -10.28
CA ILE A 53 -2.64 3.89 -11.66
C ILE A 53 -4.14 4.09 -11.79
N ILE A 54 -4.95 3.18 -11.24
CA ILE A 54 -6.42 3.31 -11.23
C ILE A 54 -6.85 4.60 -10.53
N TYR A 55 -6.23 4.94 -9.39
CA TYR A 55 -6.44 6.21 -8.70
C TYR A 55 -6.08 7.39 -9.61
N ALA A 56 -4.90 7.40 -10.23
CA ALA A 56 -4.45 8.49 -11.09
C ALA A 56 -5.40 8.74 -12.28
N ILE A 57 -5.95 7.68 -12.88
CA ILE A 57 -6.93 7.77 -13.97
C ILE A 57 -8.28 8.34 -13.47
N ARG A 58 -8.69 7.99 -12.23
CA ARG A 58 -9.99 8.38 -11.68
C ARG A 58 -9.99 9.74 -10.98
N ALA A 59 -8.86 10.19 -10.44
CA ALA A 59 -8.77 11.41 -9.63
C ALA A 59 -9.19 12.69 -10.36
N PRO A 60 -8.83 12.92 -11.66
CA PRO A 60 -9.31 14.08 -12.40
C PRO A 60 -10.84 14.16 -12.49
N LYS A 61 -11.52 13.01 -12.55
CA LYS A 61 -12.99 12.93 -12.61
C LYS A 61 -13.67 13.15 -11.25
N ARG A 62 -12.90 13.28 -10.15
CA ARG A 62 -13.40 13.26 -8.77
C ARG A 62 -12.85 14.38 -7.88
N GLY A 63 -12.48 15.52 -8.48
CA GLY A 63 -12.01 16.70 -7.73
C GLY A 63 -10.51 16.95 -7.79
N GLY A 64 -9.79 16.28 -8.70
CA GLY A 64 -8.38 16.55 -8.99
C GLY A 64 -7.42 15.53 -8.37
N PHE A 65 -6.20 15.49 -8.91
CA PHE A 65 -5.14 14.58 -8.46
C PHE A 65 -4.40 15.16 -7.26
N LYS A 66 -4.36 14.41 -6.16
CA LYS A 66 -3.54 14.71 -4.98
C LYS A 66 -2.42 13.69 -4.84
N VAL A 67 -1.18 14.18 -4.74
CA VAL A 67 0.02 13.36 -4.55
C VAL A 67 -0.02 12.63 -3.20
N SER A 68 -0.49 13.29 -2.15
CA SER A 68 -0.65 12.68 -0.82
C SER A 68 -1.49 11.40 -0.86
N ASP A 69 -2.57 11.43 -1.63
CA ASP A 69 -3.53 10.34 -1.73
C ASP A 69 -2.97 9.24 -2.63
N ALA A 70 -2.24 9.58 -3.70
CA ALA A 70 -1.52 8.61 -4.52
C ALA A 70 -0.49 7.83 -3.70
N VAL A 71 0.29 8.51 -2.87
CA VAL A 71 1.29 7.89 -1.98
C VAL A 71 0.60 6.99 -0.96
N GLN A 72 -0.53 7.42 -0.39
CA GLN A 72 -1.30 6.58 0.52
C GLN A 72 -1.83 5.31 -0.16
N VAL A 73 -2.41 5.42 -1.36
CA VAL A 73 -2.84 4.25 -2.14
C VAL A 73 -1.65 3.35 -2.49
N PHE A 74 -0.50 3.92 -2.82
CA PHE A 74 0.69 3.15 -3.15
C PHE A 74 1.26 2.38 -1.96
N ILE A 75 1.26 2.96 -0.76
CA ILE A 75 1.88 2.35 0.42
C ILE A 75 0.92 1.39 1.13
N PHE A 76 -0.37 1.72 1.24
CA PHE A 76 -1.33 0.87 1.97
C PHE A 76 -2.55 0.43 1.18
N GLY A 77 -2.55 0.58 -0.15
CA GLY A 77 -3.57 0.02 -1.04
C GLY A 77 -5.01 0.43 -0.70
N VAL A 78 -5.95 -0.47 -1.03
CA VAL A 78 -7.42 -0.36 -0.82
C VAL A 78 -7.84 -0.12 0.65
N PHE A 79 -6.96 -0.23 1.66
CA PHE A 79 -7.33 0.10 3.05
C PHE A 79 -7.74 1.58 3.25
N HIS A 80 -7.56 2.44 2.24
CA HIS A 80 -8.06 3.82 2.18
C HIS A 80 -9.44 3.97 1.53
N LEU A 81 -9.90 2.98 0.76
CA LEU A 81 -11.27 2.98 0.20
C LEU A 81 -12.34 2.76 1.29
N ILE A 82 -11.92 2.46 2.52
CA ILE A 82 -12.73 2.49 3.74
C ILE A 82 -12.38 3.75 4.55
N PRO A 83 -13.15 4.84 4.52
CA PRO A 83 -13.86 5.50 3.44
C PRO A 83 -13.02 6.69 2.94
N VAL A 84 -12.81 6.83 1.63
CA VAL A 84 -12.56 8.16 1.08
C VAL A 84 -13.89 8.91 1.20
N SER A 85 -14.16 9.46 2.38
CA SER A 85 -15.14 10.53 2.53
C SER A 85 -14.60 11.68 1.71
N PHE A 86 -14.89 11.67 0.41
CA PHE A 86 -14.81 12.86 -0.40
C PHE A 86 -15.67 13.89 0.33
N SER A 87 -15.02 14.83 1.01
CA SER A 87 -15.70 15.96 1.63
C SER A 87 -16.54 16.58 0.54
N ASN A 88 -17.86 16.41 0.65
CA ASN A 88 -18.86 17.16 -0.10
C ASN A 88 -18.75 18.62 0.35
N ASN A 89 -17.68 19.31 -0.05
CA ASN A 89 -17.66 20.76 -0.02
C ASN A 89 -18.07 21.19 -1.42
N LYS A 90 -19.38 21.32 -1.59
CA LYS A 90 -19.95 22.26 -2.55
C LYS A 90 -19.43 23.67 -2.27
#